data_AF-A0A7I9ZJR1-F1
#
_entry.id   AF-A0A7I9ZJR1-F1
#
_cell.length_a   1.000
_cell.length_b   1.000
_cell.length_c   1.000
_cell.angle_alpha   90.00
_cell.angle_beta   90.00
_cell.angle_gamma   90.00
#
_symmetry.space_group_name_H-M   'P 1'
#
loop_
_entity.id
_entity.type
_entity.pdbx_description
1 polymer ?
#
loop_
_entity_poly.entity_id
_entity_poly.type
_entity_poly.pdbx_seq_one_letter_code
_entity_poly.pdbx_strand_id
1 'polypeptide(L)'
;MTHPVDRHLRRLTTPRAAAFAGVAFALLFGAVLVLTRTALPQGAELGSQWVDGSESRLRFAVVLMPFAGIAFLWFIGVVRDGLGMLEDKFFTTVLIGSGLLFLAMTFAATAVGAGLLASKETLVGADNRTEVAAFGQGLLVALSNTYALRMAAVFMISLATIWLRTHLMPVWLVIVTYLVALSVLIASDINLWMTLAFPIWVLVVSLVLLVRRSPEHSPGTA
;
A
#
# COMPACT_ATOMS: atom_id res chain seq x y z
N MET A 1 -1.87 -37.52 -22.19
CA MET A 1 -1.32 -36.68 -23.28
C MET A 1 -2.07 -35.35 -23.26
N THR A 2 -1.53 -34.36 -22.54
CA THR A 2 -2.07 -32.99 -22.50
C THR A 2 -1.27 -32.14 -23.47
N HIS A 3 -1.95 -31.46 -24.39
CA HIS A 3 -1.34 -30.73 -25.49
C HIS A 3 -0.36 -29.64 -24.98
N PRO A 4 0.82 -29.46 -25.61
CA PRO A 4 1.77 -28.39 -25.29
C PRO A 4 1.21 -26.97 -25.52
N VAL A 5 0.03 -26.87 -26.16
CA VAL A 5 -0.69 -25.63 -26.48
C VAL A 5 -1.36 -25.01 -25.23
N ASP A 6 -1.88 -25.82 -24.29
CA ASP A 6 -2.53 -25.32 -23.06
C ASP A 6 -1.54 -24.67 -22.08
N ARG A 7 -0.28 -25.13 -22.12
CA ARG A 7 0.79 -24.61 -21.23
C ARG A 7 1.33 -23.26 -21.71
N HIS A 8 1.18 -22.94 -22.99
CA HIS A 8 1.59 -21.65 -23.56
C HIS A 8 0.48 -20.59 -23.42
N LEU A 9 -0.80 -20.93 -23.60
CA LEU A 9 -1.90 -19.98 -23.44
C LEU A 9 -2.12 -19.52 -21.98
N ARG A 10 -1.84 -20.39 -21.00
CA ARG A 10 -1.96 -20.06 -19.55
C ARG A 10 -0.82 -19.21 -18.99
N ARG A 11 0.23 -18.99 -19.79
CA ARG A 11 1.39 -18.13 -19.47
C ARG A 11 1.29 -16.73 -20.08
N LEU A 12 0.32 -16.50 -20.98
CA LEU A 12 0.28 -15.31 -21.85
C LEU A 12 -0.73 -14.21 -21.44
N THR A 13 -1.55 -14.38 -20.40
CA THR A 13 -2.48 -13.32 -19.93
C THR A 13 -2.24 -12.82 -18.50
N THR A 14 -1.57 -13.62 -17.67
CA THR A 14 -1.31 -13.33 -16.25
C THR A 14 -0.27 -12.23 -15.98
N PRO A 15 0.85 -12.09 -16.73
CA PRO A 15 1.93 -11.17 -16.35
C PRO A 15 1.61 -9.67 -16.50
N ARG A 16 0.71 -9.31 -17.43
CA ARG A 16 0.32 -7.91 -17.68
C ARG A 16 -0.71 -7.44 -16.67
N ALA A 17 -1.78 -8.21 -16.43
CA ALA A 17 -2.76 -7.94 -15.37
C ALA A 17 -2.10 -7.80 -13.99
N ALA A 18 -1.04 -8.57 -13.77
CA ALA A 18 -0.18 -8.54 -12.58
C ALA A 18 0.53 -7.19 -12.33
N ALA A 19 1.11 -6.55 -13.35
CA ALA A 19 1.78 -5.25 -13.17
C ALA A 19 0.79 -4.11 -12.89
N PHE A 20 -0.45 -4.22 -13.38
CA PHE A 20 -1.53 -3.28 -13.07
C PHE A 20 -1.95 -3.34 -11.61
N ALA A 21 -1.76 -4.45 -10.90
CA ALA A 21 -2.16 -4.56 -9.49
C ALA A 21 -1.41 -3.56 -8.60
N GLY A 22 -0.11 -3.37 -8.81
CA GLY A 22 0.67 -2.39 -8.04
C GLY A 22 0.31 -0.95 -8.37
N VAL A 23 0.02 -0.64 -9.64
CA VAL A 23 -0.48 0.68 -10.06
C VAL A 23 -1.86 0.95 -9.44
N ALA A 24 -2.78 -0.01 -9.53
CA ALA A 24 -4.10 0.09 -8.94
C ALA A 24 -4.02 0.28 -7.42
N PHE A 25 -3.17 -0.49 -6.74
CA PHE A 25 -2.92 -0.30 -5.31
C PHE A 25 -2.43 1.12 -5.01
N ALA A 26 -1.39 1.59 -5.71
CA ALA A 26 -0.82 2.90 -5.44
C ALA A 26 -1.82 4.04 -5.65
N LEU A 27 -2.65 3.95 -6.70
CA LEU A 27 -3.70 4.92 -6.98
C LEU A 27 -4.83 4.86 -5.95
N LEU A 28 -5.34 3.66 -5.63
CA LEU A 28 -6.43 3.48 -4.67
C LEU A 28 -5.98 3.89 -3.26
N PHE A 29 -4.85 3.38 -2.80
CA PHE A 29 -4.31 3.68 -1.47
C PHE A 29 -3.89 5.16 -1.36
N GLY A 30 -3.25 5.70 -2.41
CA GLY A 30 -2.96 7.13 -2.50
C GLY A 30 -4.21 8.00 -2.41
N ALA A 31 -5.27 7.64 -3.15
CA ALA A 31 -6.56 8.33 -3.09
C ALA A 31 -7.17 8.26 -1.69
N VAL A 32 -7.15 7.09 -1.05
CA VAL A 32 -7.64 6.91 0.33
C VAL A 32 -6.88 7.80 1.32
N LEU A 33 -5.55 7.88 1.21
CA LEU A 33 -4.74 8.76 2.05
C LEU A 33 -5.06 10.24 1.81
N VAL A 34 -5.18 10.67 0.54
CA VAL A 34 -5.50 12.05 0.18
C VAL A 34 -6.92 12.43 0.63
N LEU A 35 -7.90 11.55 0.45
CA LEU A 35 -9.27 11.74 0.91
C LEU A 35 -9.33 11.86 2.44
N THR A 36 -8.67 10.96 3.16
CA THR A 36 -8.61 10.98 4.62
C THR A 36 -7.92 12.26 5.13
N ARG A 37 -6.85 12.70 4.46
CA ARG A 37 -6.11 13.93 4.81
C ARG A 37 -6.87 15.21 4.54
N THR A 38 -7.52 15.30 3.38
CA THR A 38 -8.30 16.49 3.01
C THR A 38 -9.61 16.59 3.79
N ALA A 39 -10.08 15.48 4.39
CA ALA A 39 -11.18 15.45 5.33
C ALA A 39 -10.77 15.83 6.77
N LEU A 40 -9.54 15.49 7.20
CA LEU A 40 -9.00 15.86 8.51
C LEU A 40 -7.70 16.69 8.38
N PRO A 41 -7.79 18.03 8.23
CA PRO A 41 -6.64 18.92 8.33
C PRO A 41 -6.02 18.86 9.74
N GLN A 42 -4.70 18.76 9.83
CA GLN A 42 -4.00 18.66 11.12
C GLN A 42 -4.04 20.00 11.87
N GLY A 43 -4.34 19.96 13.17
CA GLY A 43 -4.53 21.16 14.01
C GLY A 43 -5.97 21.66 14.07
N ALA A 44 -6.90 20.98 13.39
CA ALA A 44 -8.32 21.16 13.55
C ALA A 44 -8.74 20.90 15.02
N GLU A 45 -9.14 21.95 15.75
CA GLU A 45 -9.75 21.84 17.08
C GLU A 45 -10.85 20.77 17.10
N LEU A 46 -11.09 20.18 18.28
CA LEU A 46 -12.22 19.29 18.58
C LEU A 46 -13.53 19.86 17.97
N GLY A 47 -13.91 19.40 16.78
CA GLY A 47 -15.10 19.87 16.06
C GLY A 47 -14.88 20.39 14.63
N SER A 48 -13.68 20.87 14.28
CA SER A 48 -13.40 21.46 12.94
C SER A 48 -13.10 20.44 11.83
N GLN A 49 -13.08 19.14 12.15
CA GLN A 49 -13.09 18.02 11.18
C GLN A 49 -14.37 17.94 10.32
N TRP A 50 -15.37 18.79 10.60
CA TRP A 50 -16.74 18.62 10.10
C TRP A 50 -17.33 19.92 9.52
N VAL A 51 -16.61 20.59 8.61
CA VAL A 51 -17.24 21.48 7.61
C VAL A 51 -17.85 20.60 6.51
N ASP A 52 -19.03 20.98 6.01
CA ASP A 52 -19.81 20.22 5.02
C ASP A 52 -18.95 19.65 3.87
N GLY A 53 -19.01 18.32 3.69
CA GLY A 53 -18.28 17.59 2.65
C GLY A 53 -17.18 16.63 3.14
N SER A 54 -16.70 16.76 4.38
CA SER A 54 -15.67 15.88 4.98
C SER A 54 -16.15 14.42 5.18
N GLU A 55 -17.40 14.23 5.64
CA GLU A 55 -17.97 12.90 5.91
C GLU A 55 -18.08 12.04 4.63
N SER A 56 -18.50 12.64 3.52
CA SER A 56 -18.62 11.94 2.24
C SER A 56 -17.26 11.41 1.75
N ARG A 57 -16.20 12.21 1.87
CA ARG A 57 -14.83 11.82 1.50
C ARG A 57 -14.31 10.70 2.39
N LEU A 58 -14.61 10.74 3.69
CA LEU A 58 -14.22 9.69 4.63
C LEU A 58 -14.96 8.37 4.35
N ARG A 59 -16.26 8.42 4.04
CA ARG A 59 -17.04 7.24 3.60
C ARG A 59 -16.46 6.63 2.33
N PHE A 60 -16.14 7.44 1.32
CA PHE A 60 -15.48 6.96 0.10
C PHE A 60 -14.13 6.31 0.40
N ALA A 61 -13.31 6.91 1.27
CA ALA A 61 -12.03 6.36 1.68
C ALA A 61 -12.18 4.97 2.34
N VAL A 62 -13.16 4.82 3.24
CA VAL A 62 -13.48 3.54 3.90
C VAL A 62 -13.93 2.50 2.88
N VAL A 63 -14.77 2.86 1.91
CA VAL A 63 -15.25 1.95 0.86
C VAL A 63 -14.13 1.55 -0.11
N LEU A 64 -13.19 2.45 -0.43
CA LEU A 64 -12.07 2.15 -1.32
C LEU A 64 -11.00 1.26 -0.68
N MET A 65 -10.85 1.30 0.65
CA MET A 65 -9.74 0.63 1.33
C MET A 65 -9.68 -0.90 1.07
N PRO A 66 -10.78 -1.67 1.13
CA PRO A 66 -10.74 -3.10 0.79
C PRO A 66 -10.25 -3.37 -0.63
N PHE A 67 -10.64 -2.55 -1.61
CA PHE A 67 -10.17 -2.69 -2.99
C PHE A 67 -8.67 -2.40 -3.11
N ALA A 68 -8.18 -1.38 -2.39
CA ALA A 68 -6.75 -1.12 -2.29
C ALA A 68 -6.03 -2.35 -1.71
N GLY A 69 -6.55 -2.93 -0.64
CA GLY A 69 -5.94 -4.11 -0.03
C GLY A 69 -5.92 -5.35 -0.92
N ILE A 70 -6.99 -5.60 -1.67
CA ILE A 70 -7.01 -6.69 -2.68
C ILE A 70 -5.93 -6.44 -3.73
N ALA A 71 -5.82 -5.21 -4.26
CA ALA A 71 -4.78 -4.85 -5.22
C ALA A 71 -3.37 -5.04 -4.62
N PHE A 72 -3.18 -4.74 -3.33
CA PHE A 72 -1.91 -4.96 -2.64
C PHE A 72 -1.54 -6.44 -2.51
N LEU A 73 -2.51 -7.31 -2.19
CA LEU A 73 -2.28 -8.76 -2.13
C LEU A 73 -1.85 -9.30 -3.50
N TRP A 74 -2.49 -8.84 -4.57
CA TRP A 74 -2.06 -9.16 -5.94
C TRP A 74 -0.65 -8.65 -6.22
N PHE A 75 -0.34 -7.41 -5.85
CA PHE A 75 1.02 -6.86 -5.99
C PHE A 75 2.08 -7.72 -5.28
N ILE A 76 1.82 -8.16 -4.03
CA ILE A 76 2.73 -9.07 -3.32
C ILE A 76 2.94 -10.38 -4.09
N GLY A 77 1.86 -10.97 -4.62
CA GLY A 77 1.95 -12.19 -5.43
C GLY A 77 2.84 -11.99 -6.67
N VAL A 78 2.72 -10.85 -7.32
CA VAL A 78 3.48 -10.51 -8.54
C VAL A 78 4.94 -10.22 -8.26
N VAL A 79 5.21 -9.52 -7.15
CA VAL A 79 6.57 -9.34 -6.65
C VAL A 79 7.16 -10.72 -6.40
N ARG A 80 6.50 -11.57 -5.61
CA ARG A 80 6.95 -12.94 -5.29
C ARG A 80 7.19 -13.81 -6.53
N ASP A 81 6.31 -13.76 -7.53
CA ASP A 81 6.50 -14.53 -8.76
C ASP A 81 7.73 -14.05 -9.56
N GLY A 82 8.01 -12.74 -9.52
CA GLY A 82 9.20 -12.15 -10.15
C GLY A 82 10.51 -12.51 -9.47
N LEU A 83 10.46 -12.94 -8.21
CA LEU A 83 11.60 -13.34 -7.38
C LEU A 83 12.06 -14.80 -7.65
N GLY A 84 11.14 -15.66 -8.10
CA GLY A 84 11.47 -17.01 -8.55
C GLY A 84 11.98 -17.96 -7.46
N MET A 85 12.77 -18.97 -7.85
CA MET A 85 13.35 -19.97 -6.93
C MET A 85 14.73 -19.59 -6.37
N LEU A 86 15.28 -18.42 -6.74
CA LEU A 86 16.67 -18.06 -6.47
C LEU A 86 16.89 -17.40 -5.10
N GLU A 87 15.87 -17.37 -4.24
CA GLU A 87 15.88 -16.49 -3.08
C GLU A 87 15.87 -17.21 -1.73
N ASP A 88 16.53 -16.57 -0.77
CA ASP A 88 16.61 -17.03 0.61
C ASP A 88 15.21 -17.03 1.23
N LYS A 89 14.74 -18.21 1.68
CA LYS A 89 13.40 -18.40 2.27
C LYS A 89 13.12 -17.43 3.42
N PHE A 90 14.17 -17.00 4.12
CA PHE A 90 14.10 -15.99 5.16
C PHE A 90 13.56 -14.65 4.63
N PHE A 91 14.16 -14.08 3.58
CA PHE A 91 13.75 -12.77 3.06
C PHE A 91 12.37 -12.82 2.43
N THR A 92 12.01 -13.90 1.74
CA THR A 92 10.65 -14.07 1.21
C THR A 92 9.61 -14.13 2.33
N THR A 93 9.93 -14.79 3.45
CA THR A 93 9.04 -14.85 4.62
C THR A 93 8.86 -13.47 5.26
N VAL A 94 9.97 -12.73 5.44
CA VAL A 94 9.92 -11.37 6.01
C VAL A 94 9.19 -10.40 5.06
N LEU A 95 9.40 -10.51 3.76
CA LEU A 95 8.70 -9.73 2.74
C LEU A 95 7.18 -9.95 2.83
N ILE A 96 6.73 -11.20 2.78
CA ILE A 96 5.30 -11.51 2.83
C ILE A 96 4.71 -11.13 4.20
N GLY A 97 5.41 -11.47 5.29
CA GLY A 97 4.95 -11.19 6.66
C GLY A 97 4.80 -9.69 6.92
N SER A 98 5.79 -8.88 6.55
CA SER A 98 5.74 -7.42 6.72
C SER A 98 4.68 -6.76 5.83
N GLY A 99 4.51 -7.23 4.59
CA GLY A 99 3.45 -6.76 3.71
C GLY A 99 2.05 -7.05 4.27
N LEU A 100 1.80 -8.28 4.73
CA LEU A 100 0.51 -8.64 5.32
C LEU A 100 0.25 -7.89 6.63
N LEU A 101 1.27 -7.68 7.48
CA LEU A 101 1.14 -6.87 8.70
C LEU A 101 0.82 -5.41 8.37
N PHE A 102 1.50 -4.81 7.39
CA PHE A 102 1.17 -3.47 6.92
C PHE A 102 -0.31 -3.38 6.50
N LEU A 103 -0.78 -4.34 5.70
CA LEU A 103 -2.16 -4.36 5.23
C LEU A 103 -3.16 -4.54 6.38
N ALA A 104 -2.88 -5.46 7.31
CA ALA A 104 -3.74 -5.71 8.47
C ALA A 104 -3.87 -4.48 9.37
N MET A 105 -2.76 -3.80 9.68
CA MET A 105 -2.77 -2.57 10.46
C MET A 105 -3.54 -1.45 9.77
N THR A 106 -3.43 -1.36 8.44
CA THR A 106 -4.16 -0.37 7.63
C THR A 106 -5.66 -0.64 7.62
N PHE A 107 -6.09 -1.90 7.49
CA PHE A 107 -7.50 -2.29 7.61
C PHE A 107 -8.05 -2.03 9.01
N ALA A 108 -7.29 -2.36 10.06
CA ALA A 108 -7.68 -2.07 11.44
C ALA A 108 -7.84 -0.55 11.66
N ALA A 109 -6.90 0.26 11.19
CA ALA A 109 -7.00 1.72 11.28
C ALA A 109 -8.23 2.27 10.54
N THR A 110 -8.54 1.71 9.37
CA THR A 110 -9.72 2.11 8.58
C THR A 110 -11.01 1.69 9.25
N ALA A 111 -11.06 0.51 9.86
CA ALA A 111 -12.20 0.04 10.63
C ALA A 111 -12.46 0.92 11.85
N VAL A 112 -11.41 1.36 12.55
CA VAL A 112 -11.51 2.34 13.63
C VAL A 112 -12.06 3.67 13.10
N GLY A 113 -11.54 4.16 11.97
CA GLY A 113 -12.05 5.36 11.30
C GLY A 113 -13.54 5.26 10.93
N ALA A 114 -13.95 4.12 10.37
CA ALA A 114 -15.36 3.84 10.03
C ALA A 114 -16.25 3.75 11.29
N GLY A 115 -15.77 3.13 12.37
CA GLY A 115 -16.48 3.05 13.63
C GLY A 115 -16.70 4.42 14.27
N LEU A 116 -15.70 5.31 14.17
CA LEU A 116 -15.83 6.70 14.60
C LEU A 116 -16.92 7.45 13.81
N LEU A 117 -17.01 7.24 12.48
CA LEU A 117 -18.10 7.80 11.66
C LEU A 117 -19.49 7.28 12.10
N ALA A 118 -19.65 5.96 12.18
CA ALA A 118 -20.93 5.31 12.48
C ALA A 118 -21.45 5.64 13.89
N SER A 119 -20.54 5.80 14.86
CA SER A 119 -20.90 6.18 16.22
C SER A 119 -21.58 7.55 16.31
N LYS A 120 -21.29 8.47 15.38
CA LYS A 120 -21.90 9.80 15.34
C LYS A 120 -23.28 9.81 14.65
N GLU A 121 -23.46 9.06 13.57
CA GLU A 121 -24.77 8.95 12.87
C GLU A 121 -25.87 8.42 13.79
N THR A 122 -25.50 7.55 14.71
CA THR A 122 -26.44 6.91 15.64
C THR A 122 -26.75 7.79 16.86
N LEU A 123 -25.93 8.82 17.13
CA LEU A 123 -25.95 9.60 18.38
C LEU A 123 -25.99 11.10 18.08
N VAL A 124 -27.06 11.55 17.44
CA VAL A 124 -27.44 12.97 17.42
C VAL A 124 -27.85 13.35 18.86
N GLY A 125 -26.90 13.83 19.67
CA GLY A 125 -27.23 14.49 20.95
C GLY A 125 -26.41 14.13 22.20
N ALA A 126 -25.30 13.39 22.12
CA ALA A 126 -24.50 13.07 23.31
C ALA A 126 -23.10 13.69 23.27
N ASP A 127 -22.95 14.86 23.93
CA ASP A 127 -21.68 15.53 24.27
C ASP A 127 -20.72 14.68 25.15
N ASN A 128 -21.07 13.43 25.45
CA ASN A 128 -20.55 12.72 26.61
C ASN A 128 -19.52 11.60 26.31
N ARG A 129 -18.87 11.60 25.14
CA ARG A 129 -17.86 10.55 24.78
C ARG A 129 -16.62 11.07 24.05
N THR A 130 -16.19 12.28 24.35
CA THR A 130 -14.93 12.87 23.84
C THR A 130 -13.72 11.95 24.07
N GLU A 131 -13.72 11.19 25.17
CA GLU A 131 -12.65 10.22 25.50
C GLU A 131 -12.59 9.02 24.55
N VAL A 132 -13.74 8.45 24.15
CA VAL A 132 -13.78 7.30 23.22
C VAL A 132 -13.37 7.75 21.82
N ALA A 133 -13.78 8.96 21.42
CA ALA A 133 -13.35 9.56 20.15
C ALA A 133 -11.85 9.86 20.14
N ALA A 134 -11.30 10.41 21.24
CA ALA A 134 -9.88 10.66 21.40
C ALA A 134 -9.06 9.36 21.41
N PHE A 135 -9.52 8.32 22.11
CA PHE A 135 -8.90 6.99 22.08
C PHE A 135 -8.91 6.40 20.67
N GLY A 136 -10.04 6.45 19.95
CA GLY A 136 -10.15 5.95 18.59
C GLY A 136 -9.22 6.70 17.62
N GLN A 137 -9.12 8.02 17.74
CA GLN A 137 -8.17 8.82 16.96
C GLN A 137 -6.71 8.45 17.28
N GLY A 138 -6.36 8.31 18.56
CA GLY A 138 -5.03 7.88 19.00
C GLY A 138 -4.68 6.49 18.46
N LEU A 139 -5.61 5.55 18.52
CA LEU A 139 -5.45 4.19 17.99
C LEU A 139 -5.27 4.21 16.47
N LEU A 140 -6.05 5.01 15.74
CA LEU A 140 -5.93 5.18 14.29
C LEU A 140 -4.54 5.70 13.90
N VAL A 141 -4.04 6.72 14.60
CA VAL A 141 -2.70 7.29 14.37
C VAL A 141 -1.61 6.28 14.68
N ALA A 142 -1.71 5.55 15.80
CA ALA A 142 -0.73 4.53 16.16
C ALA A 142 -0.70 3.38 15.14
N LEU A 143 -1.86 2.84 14.76
CA LEU A 143 -1.94 1.76 13.77
C LEU A 143 -1.38 2.19 12.41
N SER A 144 -1.70 3.41 11.96
CA SER A 144 -1.31 3.90 10.63
C SER A 144 0.13 4.41 10.58
N ASN A 145 0.45 5.43 11.38
CA ASN A 145 1.71 6.16 11.25
C ASN A 145 2.85 5.46 12.00
N THR A 146 2.55 4.78 13.10
CA THR A 146 3.59 4.14 13.91
C THR A 146 3.84 2.71 13.46
N TYR A 147 2.81 1.86 13.42
CA TYR A 147 2.99 0.43 13.15
C TYR A 147 2.98 0.09 11.66
N ALA A 148 1.97 0.55 10.89
CA ALA A 148 1.87 0.19 9.47
C ALA A 148 3.08 0.71 8.69
N LEU A 149 3.48 1.99 8.86
CA LEU A 149 4.64 2.55 8.15
C LEU A 149 5.96 1.82 8.46
N ARG A 150 6.17 1.37 9.70
CA ARG A 150 7.36 0.57 10.04
C ARG A 150 7.34 -0.78 9.34
N MET A 151 6.18 -1.44 9.26
CA MET A 151 6.05 -2.70 8.51
C MET A 151 6.23 -2.50 6.99
N ALA A 152 5.73 -1.38 6.45
CA ALA A 152 5.99 -1.00 5.06
C ALA A 152 7.49 -0.76 4.79
N ALA A 153 8.22 -0.17 5.73
CA ALA A 153 9.66 0.00 5.63
C ALA A 153 10.40 -1.34 5.62
N VAL A 154 10.01 -2.29 6.49
CA VAL A 154 10.57 -3.65 6.51
C VAL A 154 10.29 -4.38 5.18
N PHE A 155 9.10 -4.20 4.62
CA PHE A 155 8.74 -4.73 3.30
C PHE A 155 9.67 -4.19 2.19
N MET A 156 9.87 -2.87 2.15
CA MET A 156 10.76 -2.21 1.18
C MET A 156 12.22 -2.67 1.33
N ILE A 157 12.74 -2.73 2.56
CA ILE A 157 14.11 -3.17 2.85
C ILE A 157 14.31 -4.63 2.41
N SER A 158 13.34 -5.49 2.72
CA SER A 158 13.41 -6.90 2.33
C SER A 158 13.46 -7.01 0.80
N LEU A 159 12.56 -6.31 0.08
CA LEU A 159 12.55 -6.31 -1.38
C LEU A 159 13.84 -5.75 -1.99
N ALA A 160 14.39 -4.67 -1.43
CA ALA A 160 15.64 -4.07 -1.90
C ALA A 160 16.82 -5.03 -1.73
N THR A 161 16.90 -5.71 -0.57
CA THR A 161 17.95 -6.69 -0.26
C THR A 161 17.90 -7.87 -1.23
N ILE A 162 16.70 -8.32 -1.52
CA ILE A 162 16.42 -9.35 -2.50
C ILE A 162 16.91 -8.95 -3.90
N TRP A 163 16.55 -7.75 -4.36
CA TRP A 163 16.98 -7.24 -5.67
C TRP A 163 18.50 -7.07 -5.77
N LEU A 164 19.15 -6.70 -4.66
CA LEU A 164 20.60 -6.60 -4.59
C LEU A 164 21.26 -7.98 -4.78
N ARG A 165 20.73 -9.02 -4.13
CA ARG A 165 21.29 -10.38 -4.20
C ARG A 165 21.02 -11.08 -5.52
N THR A 166 19.84 -10.86 -6.09
CA THR A 166 19.39 -11.55 -7.31
C THR A 166 19.80 -10.84 -8.60
N HIS A 167 20.35 -9.62 -8.51
CA HIS A 167 20.70 -8.77 -9.66
C HIS A 167 19.56 -8.56 -10.68
N LEU A 168 18.29 -8.78 -10.27
CA LEU A 168 17.11 -8.67 -11.13
C LEU A 168 16.78 -7.23 -11.54
N MET A 169 17.19 -6.26 -10.71
CA MET A 169 16.83 -4.85 -10.81
C MET A 169 18.09 -3.97 -10.84
N PRO A 170 18.02 -2.74 -11.38
CA PRO A 170 19.18 -1.87 -11.47
C PRO A 170 19.55 -1.36 -10.08
N VAL A 171 20.85 -1.21 -9.83
CA VAL A 171 21.39 -0.80 -8.52
C VAL A 171 20.81 0.55 -8.06
N TRP A 172 20.52 1.47 -8.99
CA TRP A 172 19.90 2.75 -8.64
C TRP A 172 18.52 2.57 -7.96
N LEU A 173 17.71 1.62 -8.41
CA LEU A 173 16.37 1.38 -7.86
C LEU A 173 16.47 0.79 -6.45
N VAL A 174 17.48 -0.05 -6.22
CA VAL A 174 17.79 -0.59 -4.90
C VAL A 174 18.19 0.52 -3.94
N ILE A 175 19.09 1.43 -4.35
CA ILE A 175 19.50 2.58 -3.55
C ILE A 175 18.30 3.48 -3.22
N VAL A 176 17.48 3.81 -4.23
CA VAL A 176 16.27 4.62 -4.02
C VAL A 176 15.32 3.95 -3.03
N THR A 177 15.12 2.64 -3.13
CA THR A 177 14.25 1.90 -2.21
C THR A 177 14.76 1.94 -0.77
N TYR A 178 16.07 1.77 -0.55
CA TYR A 178 16.65 1.91 0.78
C TYR A 178 16.52 3.32 1.33
N LEU A 179 16.76 4.35 0.51
CA LEU A 179 16.60 5.75 0.92
C LEU A 179 15.15 6.05 1.31
N VAL A 180 14.17 5.60 0.51
CA VAL A 180 12.74 5.77 0.82
C VAL A 180 12.37 5.01 2.08
N ALA A 181 12.83 3.77 2.25
CA ALA A 181 12.51 2.97 3.42
C ALA A 181 13.07 3.58 4.72
N LEU A 182 14.31 4.05 4.69
CA LEU A 182 14.94 4.73 5.82
C LEU A 182 14.23 6.06 6.13
N SER A 183 13.87 6.80 5.08
CA SER A 183 13.11 8.05 5.20
C SER A 183 11.75 7.79 5.86
N VAL A 184 11.01 6.76 5.42
CA VAL A 184 9.76 6.36 6.06
C VAL A 184 9.99 5.98 7.51
N LEU A 185 11.05 5.23 7.83
CA LEU A 185 11.31 4.77 9.20
C LEU A 185 11.65 5.92 10.18
N ILE A 186 12.43 6.91 9.73
CA ILE A 186 12.88 8.03 10.57
C ILE A 186 11.80 9.12 10.65
N ALA A 187 11.17 9.44 9.53
CA ALA A 187 10.27 10.59 9.44
C ALA A 187 8.80 10.24 9.67
N SER A 188 8.45 8.97 9.95
CA SER A 188 7.09 8.56 10.32
C SER A 188 6.51 9.38 11.48
N ASP A 189 7.38 9.79 12.42
CA ASP A 189 6.97 10.56 13.60
C ASP A 189 7.05 12.09 13.39
N ILE A 190 7.66 12.56 12.30
CA ILE A 190 7.99 13.98 12.06
C ILE A 190 7.12 14.60 10.94
N ASN A 191 6.93 13.89 9.84
CA ASN A 191 6.19 14.40 8.69
C ASN A 191 5.15 13.41 8.22
N LEU A 192 3.90 13.71 8.50
CA LEU A 192 2.75 12.92 8.08
C LEU A 192 2.69 12.75 6.54
N TRP A 193 3.28 13.62 5.70
CA TRP A 193 3.31 13.37 4.23
C TRP A 193 4.16 12.15 3.82
N MET A 194 4.99 11.58 4.71
CA MET A 194 5.71 10.34 4.44
C MET A 194 4.79 9.15 4.14
N THR A 195 3.53 9.16 4.60
CA THR A 195 2.59 8.06 4.31
C THR A 195 2.34 7.91 2.80
N LEU A 196 2.48 8.99 2.01
CA LEU A 196 2.39 8.97 0.55
C LEU A 196 3.66 8.47 -0.13
N ALA A 197 4.81 8.49 0.56
CA ALA A 197 6.06 7.99 -0.01
C ALA A 197 5.95 6.50 -0.36
N PHE A 198 5.23 5.71 0.45
CA PHE A 198 5.01 4.29 0.20
C PHE A 198 4.21 4.01 -1.10
N PRO A 199 2.98 4.53 -1.29
CA PRO A 199 2.26 4.31 -2.56
C PRO A 199 2.98 4.90 -3.77
N ILE A 200 3.65 6.06 -3.63
CA ILE A 200 4.47 6.63 -4.72
C ILE A 200 5.59 5.67 -5.09
N TRP A 201 6.29 5.10 -4.11
CA TRP A 201 7.33 4.11 -4.37
C TRP A 201 6.76 2.86 -5.04
N VAL A 202 5.62 2.33 -4.58
CA VAL A 202 4.97 1.18 -5.23
C VAL A 202 4.60 1.50 -6.69
N LEU A 203 4.14 2.73 -6.97
CA LEU A 203 3.86 3.18 -8.33
C LEU A 203 5.11 3.18 -9.19
N VAL A 204 6.22 3.76 -8.70
CA VAL A 204 7.51 3.76 -9.41
C VAL A 204 7.98 2.34 -9.69
N VAL A 205 7.96 1.46 -8.70
CA VAL A 205 8.35 0.05 -8.86
C VAL A 205 7.47 -0.65 -9.90
N SER A 206 6.17 -0.43 -9.84
CA SER A 206 5.21 -1.04 -10.78
C SER A 206 5.43 -0.55 -12.21
N LEU A 207 5.72 0.74 -12.40
CA LEU A 207 6.05 1.31 -13.70
C LEU A 207 7.37 0.76 -14.24
N VAL A 208 8.41 0.66 -13.41
CA VAL A 208 9.70 0.08 -13.82
C VAL A 208 9.55 -1.39 -14.22
N LEU A 209 8.77 -2.16 -13.47
CA LEU A 209 8.42 -3.54 -13.83
C LEU A 209 7.68 -3.63 -15.17
N LEU A 210 6.79 -2.68 -15.46
CA LEU A 210 6.00 -2.64 -16.69
C LEU A 210 6.86 -2.26 -17.92
N VAL A 211 7.78 -1.29 -17.77
CA VAL A 211 8.71 -0.88 -18.83
C VAL A 211 9.71 -1.99 -19.14
N ARG A 212 10.30 -2.63 -18.12
CA ARG A 212 11.30 -3.70 -18.31
C ARG A 212 10.73 -4.98 -18.93
N ARG A 213 9.43 -5.21 -18.80
CA ARG A 213 8.74 -6.37 -19.41
C ARG A 213 8.22 -6.08 -20.83
N SER A 214 8.46 -4.89 -21.38
CA SER A 214 8.02 -4.50 -22.73
C SER A 214 9.02 -4.68 -23.90
N PRO A 215 10.17 -5.38 -23.82
CA PRO A 215 10.93 -5.70 -25.03
C PRO A 215 10.50 -7.04 -25.62
N GLU A 216 9.48 -7.04 -26.49
CA GLU A 216 9.36 -7.94 -27.65
C GLU A 216 8.10 -7.57 -28.45
N HIS A 217 8.22 -6.55 -29.29
CA HIS A 217 7.52 -6.48 -30.56
C HIS A 217 8.56 -6.27 -31.67
N SER A 218 8.50 -7.16 -32.66
CA SER A 218 9.30 -7.27 -33.90
C SER A 218 10.59 -8.12 -33.81
N PRO A 219 10.72 -9.13 -34.68
CA PRO A 219 10.97 -8.86 -36.10
C PRO A 219 9.97 -9.53 -37.05
N GLY A 220 9.17 -8.71 -37.73
CA GLY A 220 8.64 -9.07 -39.05
C GLY A 220 9.64 -8.64 -40.12
N THR A 221 10.56 -9.52 -40.49
CA THR A 221 11.30 -9.45 -41.76
C THR A 221 10.72 -10.52 -42.68
N ALA A 222 9.92 -10.07 -43.66
CA ALA A 222 9.70 -10.78 -44.91
C ALA A 222 10.56 -10.08 -45.98
#